data_AF-A0A4D7DBM2-F1
#
_entry.id   AF-A0A4D7DBM2-F1
#
_cell.length_a   1.000
_cell.length_b   1.000
_cell.length_c   1.000
_cell.angle_alpha   90.00
_cell.angle_beta   90.00
_cell.angle_gamma   90.00
#
_symmetry.space_group_name_H-M   'P 1'
#
loop_
_entity.id
_entity.type
_entity.pdbx_description
1 polymer ?
#
loop_
_entity_poly.entity_id
_entity_poly.type
_entity_poly.pdbx_seq_one_letter_code
_entity_poly.pdbx_strand_id
1 'polypeptide(L)'
;MLARIATLIGLPRWAATLILILLAIAVLAGGTAAVVSAVNRHDAAQRAAGADSQRADDQSAIIIRTENANAAREDVRDPRNRAAYDQCLRSARTPANCQRFLPDLPPDQH
;
A
#
# COMPACT_ATOMS: atom_id res chain seq x y z
N MET A 1 -0.18 -18.09 -56.80
CA MET A 1 -1.66 -18.06 -56.96
C MET A 1 -2.24 -16.65 -57.01
N LEU A 2 -1.89 -15.75 -56.09
CA LEU A 2 -2.43 -14.37 -56.03
C LEU A 2 -2.18 -13.51 -57.29
N ALA A 3 -1.03 -13.67 -57.95
CA ALA A 3 -0.72 -12.95 -59.19
C ALA A 3 -1.66 -13.28 -60.38
N ARG A 4 -2.38 -14.41 -60.33
CA ARG A 4 -3.40 -14.75 -61.35
C ARG A 4 -4.77 -14.13 -61.07
N ILE A 5 -5.05 -13.77 -59.81
CA ILE A 5 -6.30 -13.10 -59.42
C ILE A 5 -6.26 -11.62 -59.81
N ALA A 6 -5.10 -10.97 -59.70
CA ALA A 6 -4.93 -9.57 -60.10
C ALA A 6 -5.21 -9.33 -61.60
N THR A 7 -4.88 -10.30 -62.46
CA THR A 7 -5.16 -10.23 -63.90
C THR A 7 -6.63 -10.41 -64.26
N LEU A 8 -7.41 -11.09 -63.42
CA LEU A 8 -8.86 -11.29 -63.61
C LEU A 8 -9.69 -10.03 -63.30
N ILE A 9 -9.15 -9.11 -62.50
CA ILE A 9 -9.83 -7.87 -62.08
C ILE A 9 -9.33 -6.65 -62.89
N GLY A 10 -8.39 -6.85 -63.83
CA GLY A 10 -7.81 -5.75 -64.61
C GLY A 10 -7.02 -4.74 -63.77
N LEU A 11 -6.63 -5.11 -62.54
CA LEU A 11 -5.89 -4.21 -61.67
C LEU A 11 -4.44 -4.13 -62.15
N PRO A 12 -3.91 -2.93 -62.41
CA PRO A 12 -2.52 -2.79 -62.77
C PRO A 12 -1.65 -3.20 -61.59
N ARG A 13 -0.51 -3.83 -61.87
CA ARG A 13 0.36 -4.47 -60.86
C ARG A 13 0.73 -3.54 -59.70
N TRP A 14 0.86 -2.24 -59.96
CA TRP A 14 1.16 -1.21 -58.96
C TRP A 14 0.03 -0.98 -57.94
N ALA A 15 -1.23 -1.17 -58.34
CA ALA A 15 -2.37 -1.05 -57.44
C ALA A 15 -2.45 -2.24 -56.46
N ALA A 16 -2.11 -3.44 -56.93
CA ALA A 16 -2.03 -4.63 -56.08
C ALA A 16 -0.93 -4.51 -55.02
N THR A 17 0.23 -3.95 -55.37
CA THR A 17 1.30 -3.67 -54.40
C THR A 17 0.90 -2.63 -53.37
N LEU A 18 0.23 -1.54 -53.78
CA LEU A 18 -0.26 -0.53 -52.83
C LEU A 18 -1.24 -1.12 -51.81
N ILE A 19 -2.17 -1.96 -52.26
CA ILE A 19 -3.13 -2.63 -51.38
C ILE A 19 -2.41 -3.53 -50.36
N LEU A 20 -1.42 -4.30 -50.80
CA LEU A 20 -0.63 -5.16 -49.91
C LEU A 20 0.16 -4.35 -48.87
N ILE A 21 0.73 -3.21 -49.28
CA ILE A 21 1.45 -2.32 -48.37
C ILE A 21 0.50 -1.74 -47.31
N LEU A 22 -0.67 -1.25 -47.73
CA LEU A 22 -1.68 -0.72 -46.80
C LEU A 22 -2.17 -1.80 -45.83
N LEU A 23 -2.37 -3.03 -46.30
CA LEU A 23 -2.76 -4.15 -45.45
C LEU A 23 -1.68 -4.48 -44.41
N ALA A 24 -0.41 -4.49 -44.81
CA ALA A 24 0.71 -4.73 -43.91
C ALA A 24 0.81 -3.63 -42.83
N ILE A 25 0.62 -2.37 -43.20
CA ILE A 25 0.60 -1.24 -42.26
C ILE A 25 -0.57 -1.38 -41.28
N ALA A 26 -1.76 -1.74 -41.76
CA ALA A 26 -2.94 -1.92 -40.91
C ALA A 26 -2.76 -3.04 -39.88
N VAL A 27 -2.13 -4.15 -40.25
CA VAL A 27 -1.81 -5.25 -39.32
C VAL A 27 -0.79 -4.81 -38.28
N LEU A 28 0.26 -4.10 -38.68
CA LEU A 28 1.27 -3.57 -37.74
C LEU A 28 0.68 -2.55 -36.77
N ALA A 29 -0.15 -1.61 -37.27
CA ALA A 29 -0.81 -0.61 -36.44
C ALA A 29 -1.86 -1.21 -35.50
N GLY A 30 -2.62 -2.21 -35.96
CA GLY A 30 -3.57 -2.94 -35.12
C GLY A 30 -2.88 -3.71 -33.99
N GLY A 31 -1.74 -4.35 -34.29
CA GLY A 31 -0.94 -5.09 -33.31
C GLY A 31 -0.38 -4.18 -32.20
N THR A 32 0.16 -3.00 -32.57
CA THR A 32 0.70 -2.06 -31.57
C THR A 32 -0.40 -1.45 -30.70
N ALA A 33 -1.56 -1.12 -31.26
CA ALA A 33 -2.69 -0.59 -30.50
C ALA A 33 -3.21 -1.58 -29.44
N ALA A 34 -3.26 -2.88 -29.76
CA ALA A 34 -3.69 -3.92 -28.82
C ALA A 34 -2.71 -4.05 -27.65
N VAL A 35 -1.40 -4.03 -27.91
CA VAL A 35 -0.36 -4.11 -26.87
C VAL A 35 -0.40 -2.89 -25.97
N VAL A 36 -0.45 -1.67 -26.55
CA VAL A 36 -0.52 -0.43 -25.76
C VAL A 36 -1.78 -0.39 -24.90
N SER A 37 -2.94 -0.81 -25.42
CA SER A 37 -4.16 -0.88 -24.61
C SER A 37 -4.05 -1.90 -23.49
N ALA A 38 -3.37 -3.04 -23.68
CA ALA A 38 -3.20 -4.04 -22.63
C ALA A 38 -2.28 -3.52 -21.52
N VAL A 39 -1.15 -2.92 -21.89
CA VAL A 39 -0.19 -2.32 -20.96
C VAL A 39 -0.86 -1.22 -20.13
N ASN A 40 -1.59 -0.29 -20.76
CA ASN A 40 -2.26 0.79 -20.05
C ASN A 40 -3.32 0.29 -19.05
N ARG A 41 -4.03 -0.79 -19.36
CA ARG A 41 -5.00 -1.40 -18.43
C ARG A 41 -4.31 -2.08 -17.25
N HIS A 42 -3.21 -2.77 -17.49
CA HIS A 42 -2.41 -3.39 -16.42
C HIS A 42 -1.80 -2.34 -15.49
N ASP A 43 -1.24 -1.27 -16.04
CA ASP A 43 -0.72 -0.14 -15.26
C ASP A 43 -1.79 0.52 -14.40
N ALA A 44 -2.99 0.74 -14.95
CA ALA A 44 -4.10 1.32 -14.20
C ALA A 44 -4.54 0.42 -13.04
N ALA A 45 -4.63 -0.90 -13.28
CA ALA A 45 -4.98 -1.88 -12.25
C ALA A 45 -3.91 -1.98 -11.14
N GLN A 46 -2.63 -1.96 -11.52
CA GLN A 46 -1.50 -1.99 -10.59
C GLN A 46 -1.44 -0.73 -9.72
N ARG A 47 -1.67 0.46 -10.30
CA ARG A 47 -1.73 1.72 -9.55
C ARG A 47 -2.89 1.76 -8.56
N ALA A 48 -4.06 1.25 -8.94
CA ALA A 48 -5.20 1.15 -8.03
C ALA A 48 -4.90 0.20 -6.86
N ALA A 49 -4.37 -1.00 -7.15
CA ALA A 49 -4.00 -1.96 -6.13
C ALA A 49 -2.93 -1.44 -5.15
N GLY A 50 -1.91 -0.72 -5.67
CA GLY A 50 -0.88 -0.10 -4.84
C GLY A 50 -1.40 1.05 -3.99
N ALA A 51 -2.37 1.82 -4.47
CA ALA A 51 -2.99 2.89 -3.69
C ALA A 51 -3.83 2.33 -2.52
N ASP A 52 -4.53 1.21 -2.73
CA ASP A 52 -5.33 0.57 -1.70
C ASP A 52 -4.45 -0.13 -0.65
N SER A 53 -3.35 -0.77 -1.05
CA SER A 53 -2.40 -1.36 -0.11
C SER A 53 -1.73 -0.30 0.78
N GLN A 54 -1.30 0.82 0.19
CA GLN A 54 -0.71 1.93 0.96
C GLN A 54 -1.68 2.52 1.98
N ARG A 55 -2.96 2.67 1.62
CA ARG A 55 -3.98 3.16 2.56
C ARG A 55 -4.24 2.20 3.72
N ALA A 56 -4.21 0.89 3.47
CA ALA A 56 -4.37 -0.12 4.51
C ALA A 56 -3.19 -0.10 5.48
N ASP A 57 -1.97 -0.03 4.94
CA ASP A 57 -0.74 0.05 5.74
C ASP A 57 -0.71 1.35 6.57
N ASP A 58 -1.04 2.48 5.97
CA ASP A 58 -1.10 3.78 6.67
C ASP A 58 -2.13 3.78 7.79
N GLN A 59 -3.33 3.23 7.56
CA GLN A 59 -4.35 3.12 8.61
C GLN A 59 -3.87 2.26 9.77
N SER A 60 -3.26 1.10 9.49
CA SER A 60 -2.71 0.23 10.53
C SER A 60 -1.61 0.93 11.35
N ALA A 61 -0.73 1.68 10.68
CA ALA A 61 0.35 2.41 11.33
C ALA A 61 -0.15 3.58 12.19
N ILE A 62 -1.27 4.23 11.80
CA ILE A 62 -1.91 5.27 12.59
C ILE A 62 -2.56 4.67 13.85
N ILE A 63 -3.26 3.54 13.71
CA ILE A 63 -3.88 2.84 14.85
C ILE A 63 -2.82 2.44 15.88
N ILE A 64 -1.75 1.77 15.44
CA ILE A 64 -0.65 1.35 16.33
C ILE A 64 0.00 2.56 17.02
N ARG A 65 0.22 3.66 16.29
CA ARG A 65 0.76 4.89 16.90
C ARG A 65 -0.18 5.48 17.94
N THR A 66 -1.48 5.43 17.70
CA THR A 66 -2.49 5.95 18.63
C THR A 66 -2.59 5.08 19.88
N GLU A 67 -2.55 3.76 19.73
CA GLU A 67 -2.50 2.81 20.85
C GLU A 67 -1.25 3.02 21.70
N ASN A 68 -0.08 3.11 21.07
CA ASN A 68 1.18 3.36 21.78
C ASN A 68 1.17 4.71 22.51
N ALA A 69 0.60 5.76 21.91
CA ALA A 69 0.48 7.06 22.55
C ALA A 69 -0.49 7.03 23.75
N ASN A 70 -1.58 6.27 23.66
CA ASN A 70 -2.51 6.09 24.76
C ASN A 70 -1.88 5.27 25.89
N ALA A 71 -1.18 4.17 25.57
CA ALA A 71 -0.45 3.36 26.54
C ALA A 71 0.62 4.19 27.27
N ALA A 72 1.38 5.03 26.54
CA ALA A 72 2.35 5.92 27.16
C ALA A 72 1.70 7.00 28.06
N ARG A 73 0.52 7.51 27.69
CA ARG A 73 -0.23 8.45 28.53
C ARG A 73 -0.75 7.78 29.80
N GLU A 74 -1.16 6.53 29.70
CA GLU A 74 -1.63 5.74 30.83
C GLU A 74 -0.48 5.43 31.80
N ASP A 75 0.69 5.04 31.28
CA ASP A 75 1.92 4.84 32.06
C ASP A 75 2.38 6.12 32.78
N VAL A 76 2.35 7.28 32.10
CA VAL A 76 2.69 8.58 32.73
C VAL A 76 1.62 9.02 33.74
N ARG A 77 0.35 8.66 33.52
CA ARG A 77 -0.75 9.02 34.41
C ARG A 77 -0.80 8.12 35.64
N ASP A 78 -0.26 6.91 35.57
CA ASP A 78 -0.22 5.98 36.69
C ASP A 78 0.74 6.52 37.78
N PRO A 79 0.23 6.94 38.95
CA PRO A 79 1.10 7.35 40.03
C PRO A 79 1.87 6.17 40.64
N ARG A 80 1.56 4.91 40.32
CA ARG A 80 2.09 3.72 41.00
C ARG A 80 3.49 3.34 40.51
N ASN A 81 4.48 4.08 40.99
CA ASN A 81 5.89 3.80 40.71
C ASN A 81 6.68 3.60 42.02
N ARG A 82 7.45 2.52 42.11
CA ARG A 82 8.36 2.26 43.25
C ARG A 82 9.36 3.40 43.47
N ALA A 83 9.84 4.04 42.40
CA ALA A 83 10.73 5.20 42.53
C ALA A 83 10.00 6.41 43.16
N ALA A 84 8.73 6.62 42.80
CA ALA A 84 7.90 7.67 43.41
C ALA A 84 7.57 7.35 44.88
N TYR A 85 7.40 6.07 45.22
CA TYR A 85 7.26 5.59 46.60
C TYR A 85 8.51 5.89 47.44
N ASP A 86 9.70 5.53 46.96
CA ASP A 86 10.96 5.77 47.67
C ASP A 86 11.26 7.26 47.84
N GLN A 87 10.86 8.07 46.86
CA GLN A 87 10.98 9.53 46.94
C GLN A 87 9.96 10.14 47.91
N CYS A 88 8.74 9.59 47.97
CA CYS A 88 7.74 9.96 48.96
C CYS A 88 8.22 9.65 50.38
N LEU A 89 8.76 8.45 50.63
CA LEU A 89 9.29 8.07 51.93
C LEU A 89 10.44 8.96 52.40
N ARG A 90 11.29 9.43 51.48
CA ARG A 90 12.40 10.34 51.80
C ARG A 90 11.96 11.74 52.19
N SER A 91 10.78 12.18 51.76
CA SER A 91 10.30 13.57 51.93
C SER A 91 9.07 13.71 52.82
N ALA A 92 8.34 12.62 53.09
CA ALA A 92 7.08 12.67 53.82
C ALA A 92 7.26 12.62 55.34
N ARG A 93 6.54 13.50 56.04
CA ARG A 93 6.34 13.42 57.50
C ARG A 93 5.39 12.30 57.92
N THR A 94 4.54 11.83 57.01
CA THR A 94 3.51 10.80 57.26
C THR A 94 3.63 9.67 56.22
N PRO A 95 4.27 8.54 56.57
CA PRO A 95 4.60 7.48 55.60
C PRO A 95 3.36 6.75 55.06
N ALA A 96 2.23 6.75 55.78
CA ALA A 96 1.00 6.09 55.35
C ALA A 96 0.44 6.62 54.02
N ASN A 97 0.61 7.91 53.71
CA ASN A 97 0.16 8.50 52.44
C ASN A 97 0.96 8.03 51.23
N CYS A 98 2.14 7.42 51.44
CA CYS A 98 2.97 6.92 50.35
C CYS A 98 2.47 5.60 49.78
N GLN A 99 1.60 4.85 50.49
CA GLN A 99 1.08 3.56 50.03
C GLN A 99 0.32 3.65 48.69
N ARG A 100 -0.22 4.82 48.32
CA ARG A 100 -0.87 5.05 47.02
C ARG A 100 0.06 4.87 45.81
N PHE A 101 1.38 4.95 46.03
CA PHE A 101 2.40 4.82 44.99
C PHE A 101 2.92 3.38 44.87
N LEU A 102 2.48 2.46 45.74
CA LEU A 102 2.87 1.06 45.65
C LEU A 102 2.11 0.40 44.48
N PRO A 103 2.80 -0.25 43.53
CA PRO A 103 2.14 -1.04 42.50
C PRO A 103 1.47 -2.26 43.14
N ASP A 104 0.27 -2.62 42.67
CA ASP A 104 -0.38 -3.88 43.02
C ASP A 104 0.53 -5.02 42.52
N LEU A 105 1.17 -5.77 43.43
CA LEU A 105 2.05 -6.86 43.01
C LEU A 105 1.22 -7.95 42.32
N PRO A 106 1.61 -8.39 41.11
CA PRO A 106 1.09 -9.62 40.53
C PRO A 106 1.36 -10.82 41.47
N PRO A 107 0.44 -11.79 41.59
CA PRO A 107 0.55 -12.93 42.53
C PRO A 107 1.72 -13.89 42.27
N ASP A 108 2.52 -13.65 41.23
CA ASP A 108 3.54 -14.54 40.67
C ASP A 108 4.99 -14.15 41.01
N GLN A 109 5.21 -13.19 41.92
CA GLN A 109 6.57 -12.78 42.36
C GLN A 109 6.85 -12.98 43.85
N HIS A 110 6.47 -14.14 44.40
CA HIS A 110 7.00 -14.63 45.69
C HIS A 110 8.19 -15.56 45.48
#